data_AF-A0A7C4BQM3-F1
#
_entry.id   AF-A0A7C4BQM3-F1
#
_cell.length_a   1.000
_cell.length_b   1.000
_cell.length_c   1.000
_cell.angle_alpha   90.00
_cell.angle_beta   90.00
_cell.angle_gamma   90.00
#
_symmetry.space_group_name_H-M   'P 1'
#
loop_
_entity.id
_entity.type
_entity.pdbx_description
1 polymer ?
#
loop_
_entity_poly.entity_id
_entity_poly.type
_entity_poly.pdbx_seq_one_letter_code
_entity_poly.pdbx_strand_id
1 'polypeptide(L)'
;MRKITKAFYDQKFRQYTQEKADIVTSIEKHTKAKNSHFDLGINLYELSQKAKEIYLKAKECHLLEEQRQLISLVFTNMTLNEGILAYQYSPTFNLIHNAVVETNGSESDKSGRIRSKNFRTCKITR
;
A
#
# COMPACT_ATOMS: atom_id res chain seq x y z
N MET A 1 -15.73 -28.11 -53.08
CA MET A 1 -15.59 -26.97 -52.15
C MET A 1 -16.93 -26.67 -51.49
N ARG A 2 -17.06 -26.83 -50.17
CA ARG A 2 -18.29 -26.43 -49.44
C ARG A 2 -18.32 -24.91 -49.35
N LYS A 3 -19.30 -24.27 -49.98
CA LYS A 3 -19.53 -22.82 -49.87
C LYS A 3 -20.05 -22.52 -48.47
N ILE A 4 -19.48 -21.51 -47.84
CA ILE A 4 -19.97 -20.99 -46.56
C ILE A 4 -21.40 -20.48 -46.79
N THR A 5 -22.35 -21.07 -46.08
CA THR A 5 -23.74 -20.57 -46.07
C THR A 5 -23.79 -19.27 -45.28
N LYS A 6 -24.62 -18.32 -45.75
CA LYS A 6 -24.79 -17.00 -45.11
C LYS A 6 -25.12 -17.12 -43.62
N ALA A 7 -25.97 -18.08 -43.26
CA ALA A 7 -26.31 -18.36 -41.85
C ALA A 7 -25.11 -18.78 -40.99
N PHE A 8 -24.17 -19.57 -41.53
CA PHE A 8 -22.96 -19.97 -40.81
C PHE A 8 -22.01 -18.79 -40.63
N TYR A 9 -21.89 -17.93 -41.66
CA TYR A 9 -21.13 -16.69 -41.57
C TYR A 9 -21.73 -15.76 -40.51
N ASP A 10 -23.04 -15.51 -40.54
CA ASP A 10 -23.71 -14.61 -39.61
C ASP A 10 -23.62 -15.11 -38.16
N GLN A 11 -23.69 -16.43 -37.94
CA GLN A 11 -23.50 -17.04 -36.63
C GLN A 11 -22.08 -16.82 -36.10
N LYS A 12 -21.07 -17.13 -36.92
CA LYS A 12 -19.66 -16.97 -36.53
C LYS A 12 -19.26 -15.51 -36.37
N PHE A 13 -19.81 -14.62 -37.19
CA PHE A 13 -19.61 -13.19 -37.07
C PHE A 13 -20.12 -12.66 -35.72
N ARG A 14 -21.34 -13.06 -35.30
CA ARG A 14 -21.86 -12.69 -33.97
C ARG A 14 -21.00 -13.26 -32.85
N GLN A 15 -20.63 -14.53 -32.94
CA GLN A 15 -19.78 -15.19 -31.94
C GLN A 15 -18.47 -14.44 -31.74
N TYR A 16 -17.72 -14.17 -32.82
CA TYR A 16 -16.43 -13.50 -32.72
C TYR A 16 -16.55 -12.02 -32.35
N THR A 17 -17.66 -11.36 -32.69
CA THR A 17 -17.92 -9.99 -32.24
C THR A 17 -18.13 -9.95 -30.73
N GLN A 18 -18.89 -10.91 -30.18
CA GLN A 18 -19.09 -11.06 -28.75
C GLN A 18 -17.78 -11.36 -28.02
N GLU A 19 -17.03 -12.36 -28.49
CA GLU A 19 -15.74 -12.75 -27.90
C GLU A 19 -14.74 -11.58 -27.91
N LYS A 20 -14.68 -10.81 -29.01
CA LYS A 20 -13.84 -9.61 -29.09
C LYS A 20 -14.27 -8.56 -28.06
N ALA A 21 -15.57 -8.32 -27.89
CA ALA A 21 -16.07 -7.36 -26.92
C ALA A 21 -15.75 -7.77 -25.47
N ASP A 22 -15.85 -9.06 -25.16
CA ASP A 22 -15.54 -9.61 -23.83
C ASP A 22 -14.04 -9.51 -23.52
N ILE A 23 -13.18 -9.77 -24.51
CA ILE A 23 -11.73 -9.61 -24.38
C ILE A 23 -11.36 -8.14 -24.14
N VAL A 24 -11.92 -7.21 -24.93
CA VAL A 24 -11.68 -5.77 -24.77
C VAL A 24 -12.11 -5.30 -23.37
N THR A 25 -13.30 -5.72 -22.92
CA THR A 25 -13.81 -5.39 -21.59
C THR A 25 -12.89 -5.93 -20.49
N SER A 26 -12.35 -7.13 -20.67
CA SER A 26 -11.41 -7.75 -19.72
C SER A 26 -10.08 -6.98 -19.68
N ILE A 27 -9.54 -6.60 -20.85
CA ILE A 27 -8.33 -5.77 -20.95
C ILE A 27 -8.53 -4.43 -20.25
N GLU A 28 -9.66 -3.76 -20.46
CA GLU A 28 -9.98 -2.49 -19.82
C GLU A 28 -10.05 -2.61 -18.30
N LYS A 29 -10.73 -3.66 -17.78
CA LYS A 29 -10.78 -3.94 -16.34
C LYS A 29 -9.39 -4.15 -15.75
N HIS A 30 -8.55 -4.98 -16.39
CA HIS A 30 -7.19 -5.23 -15.93
C HIS A 30 -6.29 -4.00 -16.04
N THR A 31 -6.46 -3.17 -17.07
CA THR A 31 -5.70 -1.94 -17.26
C THR A 31 -6.08 -0.89 -16.21
N LYS A 32 -7.38 -0.74 -15.93
CA LYS A 32 -7.86 0.15 -14.86
C LYS A 32 -7.34 -0.30 -13.49
N ALA A 33 -7.39 -1.60 -13.21
CA ALA A 33 -6.81 -2.16 -12.00
C ALA A 33 -5.30 -1.86 -11.93
N LYS A 34 -4.55 -2.12 -13.00
CA LYS A 34 -3.10 -1.84 -13.07
C LYS A 34 -2.77 -0.37 -12.77
N ASN A 35 -3.49 0.57 -13.38
CA ASN A 35 -3.28 2.00 -13.14
C ASN A 35 -3.57 2.36 -11.67
N SER A 36 -4.66 1.83 -11.10
CA SER A 36 -4.99 2.05 -9.69
C SER A 36 -3.91 1.53 -8.72
N HIS A 37 -3.20 0.43 -9.06
CA HIS A 37 -2.10 -0.07 -8.23
C HIS A 37 -0.86 0.82 -8.33
N PHE A 38 -0.60 1.38 -9.52
CA PHE A 38 0.50 2.32 -9.72
C PHE A 38 0.26 3.62 -8.93
N ASP A 39 -0.96 4.17 -9.01
CA ASP A 39 -1.34 5.37 -8.26
C ASP A 39 -1.25 5.14 -6.74
N LEU A 40 -1.67 3.96 -6.26
CA LEU A 40 -1.51 3.57 -4.86
C LEU A 40 -0.03 3.55 -4.45
N GLY A 41 0.85 3.03 -5.30
CA GLY A 41 2.29 3.01 -5.07
C GLY A 41 2.90 4.40 -4.96
N ILE A 42 2.52 5.33 -5.87
CA ILE A 42 2.97 6.73 -5.82
C ILE A 42 2.49 7.39 -4.53
N ASN A 43 1.20 7.30 -4.22
CA ASN A 43 0.63 7.92 -3.03
C ASN A 43 1.29 7.40 -1.76
N LEU A 44 1.56 6.10 -1.69
CA LEU A 44 2.22 5.47 -0.56
C LEU A 44 3.67 5.94 -0.41
N TYR A 45 4.40 6.04 -1.52
CA TYR A 45 5.77 6.57 -1.52
C TYR A 45 5.80 8.03 -1.08
N GLU A 46 4.97 8.89 -1.66
CA GLU A 46 4.88 10.30 -1.26
C GLU A 46 4.51 10.45 0.21
N LEU A 47 3.55 9.65 0.69
CA LEU A 47 3.18 9.61 2.09
C LEU A 47 4.36 9.24 2.97
N SER A 48 5.16 8.24 2.59
CA SER A 48 6.36 7.84 3.35
C SER A 48 7.37 8.98 3.49
N GLN A 49 7.56 9.79 2.44
CA GLN A 49 8.46 10.94 2.44
C GLN A 49 7.93 12.09 3.32
N LYS A 50 6.62 12.30 3.33
CA LYS A 50 5.97 13.41 4.06
C LYS A 50 5.42 13.01 5.43
N ALA A 51 5.47 11.74 5.82
CA ALA A 51 4.82 11.20 7.02
C ALA A 51 5.22 11.97 8.29
N LYS A 52 6.51 12.30 8.44
CA LYS A 52 7.00 13.09 9.58
C LYS A 52 6.38 14.48 9.64
N GLU A 53 6.32 15.16 8.50
CA GLU A 53 5.75 16.51 8.40
C GLU A 53 4.24 16.48 8.71
N ILE A 54 3.52 15.52 8.14
CA ILE A 54 2.08 15.33 8.38
C ILE A 54 1.82 15.06 9.86
N TYR A 55 2.62 14.19 10.49
CA TYR A 55 2.51 13.89 11.92
C TYR A 55 2.72 15.14 12.79
N LEU A 56 3.76 15.93 12.51
CA LEU A 56 4.06 17.15 13.28
C LEU A 56 2.98 18.21 13.10
N LYS A 57 2.48 18.44 11.88
CA LYS A 57 1.36 19.36 11.63
C LYS A 57 0.09 18.92 12.35
N ALA A 58 -0.25 17.62 12.31
CA ALA A 58 -1.39 17.10 13.05
C ALA A 58 -1.23 17.30 14.56
N LYS A 59 0.01 17.20 15.09
CA LYS A 59 0.31 17.52 16.49
C LYS A 59 0.11 18.98 16.83
N GLU A 60 0.60 19.89 16.00
CA GLU A 60 0.43 21.34 16.18
C GLU A 60 -1.04 21.76 16.12
N CYS A 61 -1.83 21.14 15.24
CA CYS A 61 -3.27 21.40 15.09
C CYS A 61 -4.14 20.65 16.11
N HIS A 62 -3.56 19.94 17.09
CA HIS A 62 -4.29 19.12 18.08
C HIS A 62 -5.20 18.03 17.48
N LEU A 63 -4.84 17.54 16.29
CA LEU A 63 -5.51 16.49 15.53
C LEU A 63 -5.01 15.10 15.97
N LEU A 64 -5.53 14.61 17.11
CA LEU A 64 -5.04 13.39 17.77
C LEU A 64 -5.43 12.12 17.01
N GLU A 65 -6.63 12.07 16.43
CA GLU A 65 -7.10 10.89 15.72
C GLU A 65 -6.36 10.71 14.39
N GLU A 66 -6.04 11.80 13.70
CA GLU A 66 -5.22 11.79 12.49
C GLU A 66 -3.80 11.30 12.77
N GLN A 67 -3.21 11.71 13.90
CA GLN A 67 -1.92 11.17 14.34
C GLN A 67 -1.98 9.66 14.58
N ARG A 68 -3.04 9.19 15.26
CA ARG A 68 -3.24 7.77 15.54
C ARG A 68 -3.44 6.96 14.27
N GLN A 69 -4.24 7.48 13.34
CA GLN A 69 -4.48 6.86 12.03
C GLN A 69 -3.19 6.77 11.21
N LEU A 70 -2.36 7.82 11.22
CA LEU A 70 -1.08 7.77 10.52
C LEU A 70 -0.14 6.73 11.14
N ILE A 71 -0.07 6.64 12.47
CA ILE A 71 0.73 5.63 13.17
C ILE A 71 0.22 4.22 12.85
N SER A 72 -1.10 3.98 12.90
CA SER A 72 -1.68 2.65 12.63
C SER A 72 -1.58 2.24 11.17
N LEU A 73 -1.50 3.20 10.24
CA LEU A 73 -1.26 2.95 8.83
C LEU A 73 0.18 2.45 8.58
N VAL A 74 1.16 3.06 9.24
CA VAL A 74 2.59 2.74 9.05
C VAL A 74 3.01 1.50 9.84
N PHE A 75 2.47 1.31 11.05
CA PHE A 75 2.90 0.27 11.98
C PHE A 75 1.74 -0.65 12.37
N THR A 76 1.99 -1.96 12.36
CA THR A 76 1.00 -2.97 12.77
C THR A 76 1.11 -3.34 14.24
N ASN A 77 2.34 -3.49 14.74
CA ASN A 77 2.61 -3.80 16.13
C ASN A 77 3.63 -2.81 16.67
N MET A 78 3.25 -2.06 17.71
CA MET A 78 4.14 -1.12 18.39
C MET A 78 4.00 -1.31 19.90
N THR A 79 5.08 -1.70 20.56
CA THR A 79 5.10 -2.00 21.99
C THR A 79 6.26 -1.28 22.67
N LEU A 80 6.01 -0.76 23.86
CA LEU A 80 7.02 -0.09 24.67
C LEU A 80 7.22 -0.90 25.96
N ASN A 81 8.31 -1.67 26.00
CA ASN A 81 8.67 -2.50 27.14
C ASN A 81 10.01 -2.02 27.71
N GLU A 82 10.03 -1.66 28.99
CA GLU A 82 11.27 -1.26 29.70
C GLU A 82 12.08 -0.16 28.99
N GLY A 83 11.39 0.80 28.37
CA GLY A 83 12.04 1.90 27.63
C GLY A 83 12.59 1.50 26.25
N ILE A 84 12.31 0.28 25.80
CA ILE A 84 12.61 -0.22 24.46
C ILE A 84 11.33 -0.16 23.64
N LEU A 85 11.31 0.68 22.61
CA LEU A 85 10.23 0.72 21.62
C LEU A 85 10.54 -0.33 20.55
N ALA A 86 9.71 -1.36 20.48
CA ALA A 86 9.73 -2.36 19.42
C ALA A 86 8.56 -2.10 18.46
N TYR A 87 8.84 -2.08 17.16
CA TYR A 87 7.82 -1.85 16.13
C TYR A 87 7.93 -2.82 14.96
N GLN A 88 6.83 -2.97 14.23
CA GLN A 88 6.73 -3.68 12.97
C GLN A 88 6.00 -2.81 11.94
N TYR A 89 6.57 -2.71 10.73
CA TYR A 89 5.93 -2.03 9.61
C TYR A 89 4.70 -2.81 9.13
N SER A 90 3.72 -2.08 8.61
CA SER A 90 2.64 -2.71 7.84
C SER A 90 3.18 -3.31 6.53
N PRO A 91 2.51 -4.32 5.95
CA PRO A 91 3.06 -5.07 4.82
C PRO A 91 3.49 -4.20 3.63
N THR A 92 2.72 -3.15 3.35
CA THR A 92 2.98 -2.20 2.26
C THR A 92 4.23 -1.35 2.54
N PHE A 93 4.38 -0.83 3.75
CA PHE A 93 5.56 -0.06 4.15
C PHE A 93 6.80 -0.95 4.30
N ASN A 94 6.64 -2.21 4.70
CA ASN A 94 7.73 -3.17 4.75
C ASN A 94 8.29 -3.49 3.35
N LEU A 95 7.44 -3.56 2.32
CA LEU A 95 7.86 -3.73 0.94
C LEU A 95 8.74 -2.55 0.48
N ILE A 96 8.29 -1.32 0.74
CA ILE A 96 9.05 -0.11 0.40
C ILE A 96 10.38 -0.07 1.17
N HIS A 97 10.34 -0.38 2.47
CA HIS A 97 11.53 -0.48 3.29
C HIS A 97 12.55 -1.45 2.68
N ASN A 98 12.11 -2.67 2.30
CA ASN A 98 13.00 -3.65 1.68
C ASN A 98 13.55 -3.17 0.33
N ALA A 99 12.75 -2.53 -0.51
CA ALA A 99 13.21 -1.96 -1.76
C ALA A 99 14.31 -0.89 -1.54
N VAL A 100 14.16 -0.06 -0.50
CA VAL A 100 15.17 0.93 -0.10
C VAL A 100 16.44 0.25 0.43
N VAL A 101 16.31 -0.78 1.28
CA VAL A 101 17.45 -1.58 1.79
C VAL A 101 18.26 -2.14 0.63
N GLU A 102 17.58 -2.76 -0.34
CA GLU A 102 18.20 -3.41 -1.49
C GLU A 102 18.87 -2.41 -2.43
N THR A 103 18.29 -1.22 -2.60
CA THR A 103 18.83 -0.18 -3.50
C THR A 103 19.99 0.60 -2.87
N ASN A 104 19.92 0.88 -1.57
CA ASN A 104 20.87 1.76 -0.88
C ASN A 104 22.01 1.01 -0.16
N GLY A 105 22.01 -0.32 -0.17
CA GLY A 105 23.20 -1.12 0.15
C GLY A 105 23.87 -0.79 1.49
N SER A 106 23.11 -0.55 2.56
CA SER A 106 23.49 -0.78 3.98
C SER A 106 22.44 -0.18 4.93
N GLU A 107 22.20 -0.93 6.01
CA GLU A 107 21.42 -0.61 7.22
C GLU A 107 20.05 0.06 7.05
N SER A 108 19.03 -0.76 6.84
CA SER A 108 17.65 -0.38 7.18
C SER A 108 17.01 -1.50 7.99
N ASP A 109 16.63 -1.16 9.22
CA ASP A 109 16.19 -2.10 10.25
C ASP A 109 14.75 -2.59 9.97
N LYS A 110 14.61 -3.87 9.59
CA LYS A 110 13.30 -4.51 9.29
C LYS A 110 12.35 -4.55 10.50
N SER A 111 12.91 -4.44 11.71
CA SER A 111 12.22 -4.14 12.96
C SER A 111 13.20 -3.37 13.84
N GLY A 112 12.91 -2.11 14.14
CA GLY A 112 13.79 -1.31 14.98
C GLY A 112 13.49 -1.49 16.46
N ARG A 113 14.56 -1.52 17.27
CA ARG A 113 14.47 -1.29 18.71
C ARG A 113 15.03 0.08 19.03
N ILE A 114 14.16 1.05 19.23
CA ILE A 114 14.58 2.41 19.59
C ILE A 114 14.65 2.49 21.12
N ARG A 115 15.87 2.65 21.65
CA ARG A 115 16.09 3.01 23.06
C ARG A 115 16.01 4.52 23.21
N SER A 116 14.94 5.03 23.83
CA SER A 116 14.86 6.44 24.20
C SER A 116 14.97 6.60 25.70
N LYS A 117 15.82 7.53 26.15
CA LYS A 117 15.99 7.89 27.57
C LYS A 117 14.76 8.62 28.15
N ASN A 118 13.78 8.98 27.32
CA ASN A 118 12.67 9.87 27.69
C ASN A 118 11.30 9.17 27.80
N PHE A 119 11.23 7.84 27.66
CA PHE A 119 9.98 7.11 27.89
C PHE A 119 9.68 7.06 29.40
N ARG A 120 8.94 8.03 29.91
CA ARG A 120 8.43 7.98 31.29
C ARG A 120 7.40 6.87 31.38
N THR A 121 7.64 5.87 32.23
CA THR A 121 6.62 4.89 32.61
C THR A 121 5.52 5.63 33.37
N CYS A 122 4.36 5.81 32.74
CA CYS A 122 3.18 6.24 33.48
C CYS A 122 2.76 5.06 34.36
N LYS A 123 3.05 5.11 35.67
CA LYS A 123 2.52 4.13 36.60
C LYS A 123 1.01 4.37 36.66
N ILE A 124 0.24 3.51 36.00
CA ILE A 124 -1.20 3.45 36.18
C ILE A 124 -1.42 2.83 37.56
N THR A 125 -1.47 3.66 38.60
CA THR A 125 -1.98 3.26 39.91
C THR A 125 -3.45 2.90 39.76
N ARG A 126 -3.78 1.65 40.07
CA ARG A 126 -5.15 1.16 40.22
C ARG A 126 -5.81 1.76 41.46
#